data_AF-A0A7S0EYS2-F1
#
_entry.id   AF-A0A7S0EYS2-F1
#
_cell.length_a   1.000
_cell.length_b   1.000
_cell.length_c   1.000
_cell.angle_alpha   90.00
_cell.angle_beta   90.00
_cell.angle_gamma   90.00
#
_symmetry.space_group_name_H-M   'P 1'
#
loop_
_entity.id
_entity.type
_entity.pdbx_description
1 polymer ?
#
loop_
_entity_poly.entity_id
_entity_poly.type
_entity_poly.pdbx_seq_one_letter_code
_entity_poly.pdbx_strand_id
1 'polypeptide(L)'
;RTSRTALAKESHPKHRDCGSGSTCSVRTECGMTLTPMEQYEKFVHDAGGTKVIKRIVVANNGMAATKFIMSIRNWLFENFGDERLIHIVAMATPEDMKAHAAALDAADVYYEVPGGPNFNNYANVSVIISVAQLFEADAVWPGWGHASEAPALPRTLEEMGITFIGPNETSMFLLGDKIASTIIAQSAGVPCISWSGSGVDVVADADGKVTSMDDAVFAKACVKTAEEAIEVAERVGYPIMIKASEGGG
;
A
#
# COMPACT_ATOMS: atom_id res chain seq x y z
N ARG A 1 -17.72 27.22 1.95
CA ARG A 1 -18.96 26.92 1.20
C ARG A 1 -18.58 26.76 -0.27
N THR A 2 -18.01 25.62 -0.62
CA THR A 2 -17.65 25.24 -2.00
C THR A 2 -17.81 23.73 -2.07
N SER A 3 -18.91 23.31 -2.70
CA SER A 3 -19.23 21.93 -3.03
C SER A 3 -18.15 21.40 -3.97
N ARG A 4 -17.35 20.41 -3.56
CA ARG A 4 -16.44 19.67 -4.45
C ARG A 4 -17.22 18.50 -5.04
N THR A 5 -17.37 18.52 -6.35
CA THR A 5 -18.22 17.61 -7.12
C THR A 5 -17.48 16.30 -7.37
N ALA A 6 -17.96 15.19 -6.82
CA ALA A 6 -17.60 13.87 -7.33
C ALA A 6 -18.26 13.72 -8.72
N LEU A 7 -17.46 13.60 -9.78
CA LEU A 7 -17.98 13.39 -11.13
C LEU A 7 -18.22 11.89 -11.35
N ALA A 8 -19.48 11.46 -11.24
CA ALA A 8 -19.90 10.14 -11.67
C ALA A 8 -19.96 10.10 -13.21
N LYS A 9 -19.29 9.12 -13.85
CA LYS A 9 -19.39 8.88 -15.30
C LYS A 9 -20.73 8.18 -15.60
N GLU A 10 -21.61 8.79 -16.38
CA GLU A 10 -22.79 8.10 -16.95
C GLU A 10 -22.33 7.17 -18.08
N SER A 11 -22.43 5.86 -17.87
CA SER A 11 -22.20 4.85 -18.91
C SER A 11 -23.50 4.48 -19.62
N HIS A 12 -23.66 4.89 -20.88
CA HIS A 12 -24.69 4.34 -21.77
C HIS A 12 -24.25 2.93 -22.25
N PRO A 13 -25.04 1.87 -22.03
CA PRO A 13 -24.68 0.53 -22.50
C PRO A 13 -24.93 0.45 -24.01
N LYS A 14 -23.85 0.34 -24.80
CA LYS A 14 -23.94 -0.14 -26.18
C LYS A 14 -24.07 -1.65 -26.14
N HIS A 15 -25.29 -2.15 -26.31
CA HIS A 15 -25.54 -3.57 -26.60
C HIS A 15 -24.68 -4.01 -27.80
N ARG A 16 -23.68 -4.84 -27.53
CA ARG A 16 -23.08 -5.72 -28.54
C ARG A 16 -23.49 -7.13 -28.22
N ASP A 17 -24.32 -7.66 -29.10
CA ASP A 17 -24.71 -9.05 -29.15
C ASP A 17 -23.48 -9.89 -29.51
N CYS A 18 -23.09 -10.83 -28.63
CA CYS A 18 -22.06 -11.83 -28.94
C CYS A 18 -22.39 -13.12 -28.20
N GLY A 19 -22.49 -14.21 -28.97
CA GLY A 19 -23.14 -15.45 -28.58
C GLY A 19 -22.35 -16.36 -27.63
N SER A 20 -23.13 -17.23 -26.97
CA SER A 20 -22.79 -18.55 -26.44
C SER A 20 -21.36 -18.73 -25.92
N GLY A 21 -21.11 -18.30 -24.68
CA GLY A 21 -19.94 -18.68 -23.90
C GLY A 21 -20.39 -19.24 -22.54
N SER A 22 -20.05 -20.49 -22.28
CA SER A 22 -20.35 -21.25 -21.06
C SER A 22 -20.00 -20.48 -19.78
N THR A 23 -21.02 -20.08 -19.02
CA THR A 23 -20.84 -19.52 -17.67
C THR A 23 -20.43 -20.64 -16.71
N CYS A 24 -19.21 -20.55 -16.18
CA CYS A 24 -18.72 -21.46 -15.14
C CYS A 24 -19.43 -21.11 -13.83
N SER A 25 -20.59 -21.71 -13.57
CA SER A 25 -21.33 -21.57 -12.33
C SER A 25 -21.12 -22.81 -11.47
N VAL A 26 -20.57 -22.63 -10.27
CA VAL A 26 -20.44 -23.71 -9.28
C VAL A 26 -21.84 -23.97 -8.71
N ARG A 27 -22.37 -25.18 -8.94
CA ARG A 27 -23.70 -25.59 -8.44
C ARG A 27 -23.60 -25.95 -6.95
N THR A 28 -24.32 -25.23 -6.10
CA THR A 28 -24.62 -25.62 -4.72
C THR A 28 -25.92 -26.45 -4.64
N GLU A 29 -26.03 -27.31 -3.63
CA GLU A 29 -27.10 -28.34 -3.45
C GLU A 29 -28.54 -27.81 -3.32
N CYS A 30 -28.75 -26.49 -3.37
CA CYS A 30 -30.06 -25.87 -3.52
C CYS A 30 -29.95 -24.90 -4.70
N GLY A 31 -30.77 -25.09 -5.74
CA GLY A 31 -30.62 -24.53 -7.10
C GLY A 31 -30.70 -23.01 -7.29
N MET A 32 -30.10 -22.21 -6.41
CA MET A 32 -29.87 -20.78 -6.57
C MET A 32 -28.40 -20.54 -6.95
N THR A 33 -28.18 -19.86 -8.08
CA THR A 33 -26.84 -19.39 -8.49
C THR A 33 -26.48 -18.15 -7.70
N LEU A 34 -25.40 -18.21 -6.91
CA LEU A 34 -24.87 -17.04 -6.19
C LEU A 34 -24.55 -15.90 -7.17
N THR A 35 -24.85 -14.68 -6.78
CA THR A 35 -24.40 -13.47 -7.49
C THR A 35 -22.86 -13.36 -7.43
N PRO A 36 -22.22 -12.64 -8.37
CA PRO A 36 -20.77 -12.43 -8.34
C PRO A 36 -20.26 -11.86 -7.00
N MET A 37 -21.02 -10.96 -6.37
CA MET A 37 -20.67 -10.39 -5.07
C MET A 37 -20.75 -11.44 -3.94
N GLU A 38 -21.79 -12.28 -3.90
CA GLU A 38 -21.89 -13.36 -2.91
C GLU A 38 -20.77 -14.40 -3.10
N GLN A 39 -20.38 -14.68 -4.34
CA GLN A 39 -19.23 -15.54 -4.64
C GLN A 39 -17.91 -14.94 -4.11
N TYR A 40 -17.72 -13.62 -4.29
CA TYR A 40 -16.55 -12.91 -3.77
C TYR A 40 -16.53 -12.87 -2.23
N GLU A 41 -17.66 -12.61 -1.56
CA GLU A 41 -17.74 -12.68 -0.09
C GLU A 41 -17.42 -14.08 0.42
N LYS A 42 -18.00 -15.11 -0.21
CA LYS A 42 -17.72 -16.50 0.12
C LYS A 42 -16.24 -16.82 -0.07
N PHE A 43 -15.63 -16.38 -1.16
CA PHE A 43 -14.20 -16.55 -1.42
C PHE A 43 -13.35 -15.95 -0.29
N VAL A 44 -13.65 -14.72 0.14
CA VAL A 44 -12.91 -14.07 1.24
C VAL A 44 -13.01 -14.91 2.52
N HIS A 45 -14.21 -15.39 2.88
CA HIS A 45 -14.40 -16.21 4.07
C HIS A 45 -13.74 -17.59 3.97
N ASP A 46 -13.88 -18.28 2.83
CA ASP A 46 -13.27 -19.60 2.59
C ASP A 46 -11.74 -19.52 2.61
N ALA A 47 -11.16 -18.40 2.16
CA ALA A 47 -9.72 -18.15 2.23
C ALA A 47 -9.22 -17.75 3.63
N GLY A 48 -10.12 -17.68 4.63
CA GLY A 48 -9.79 -17.26 6.00
C GLY A 48 -9.65 -15.74 6.17
N GLY A 49 -10.13 -14.95 5.20
CA GLY A 49 -10.17 -13.50 5.29
C GLY A 49 -11.18 -12.99 6.32
N THR A 50 -10.80 -11.95 7.05
CA THR A 50 -11.61 -11.36 8.14
C THR A 50 -12.44 -10.15 7.72
N LYS A 51 -12.10 -9.54 6.57
CA LYS A 51 -12.75 -8.33 6.07
C LYS A 51 -12.93 -8.40 4.57
N VAL A 52 -14.16 -8.17 4.10
CA VAL A 52 -14.47 -8.05 2.67
C VAL A 52 -14.20 -6.61 2.23
N ILE A 53 -13.27 -6.42 1.29
CA ILE A 53 -12.95 -5.11 0.71
C ILE A 53 -13.81 -4.90 -0.52
N LYS A 54 -14.68 -3.89 -0.49
CA LYS A 54 -15.58 -3.52 -1.61
C LYS A 54 -15.27 -2.13 -2.16
N ARG A 55 -14.61 -1.26 -1.38
CA ARG A 55 -14.20 0.08 -1.80
C ARG A 55 -12.74 0.36 -1.51
N ILE A 56 -12.01 0.77 -2.54
CA ILE A 56 -10.59 1.12 -2.44
C ILE A 56 -10.36 2.55 -2.90
N VAL A 57 -9.68 3.34 -2.08
CA VAL A 57 -9.10 4.63 -2.51
C VAL A 57 -7.66 4.40 -2.96
N VAL A 58 -7.36 4.82 -4.19
CA VAL A 58 -6.02 4.80 -4.76
C VAL A 58 -5.35 6.14 -4.48
N ALA A 59 -4.39 6.12 -3.55
CA ALA A 59 -3.61 7.27 -3.11
C ALA A 59 -2.30 7.41 -3.93
N ASN A 60 -2.39 7.25 -5.24
CA ASN A 60 -1.28 7.33 -6.18
C ASN A 60 -1.79 7.73 -7.57
N ASN A 61 -0.90 8.07 -8.49
CA ASN A 61 -1.21 8.38 -9.88
C ASN A 61 -0.35 7.57 -10.87
N GLY A 62 -0.33 7.99 -12.14
CA GLY A 62 0.54 7.44 -13.17
C GLY A 62 0.46 5.92 -13.36
N MET A 63 1.62 5.29 -13.56
CA MET A 63 1.74 3.86 -13.81
C MET A 63 1.36 3.01 -12.59
N ALA A 64 1.60 3.50 -11.38
CA ALA A 64 1.26 2.79 -10.15
C ALA A 64 -0.25 2.57 -10.07
N ALA A 65 -1.02 3.66 -10.13
CA ALA A 65 -2.48 3.60 -10.10
C ALA A 65 -3.03 2.77 -11.26
N THR A 66 -2.53 2.99 -12.49
CA THR A 66 -2.99 2.27 -13.68
C THR A 66 -2.78 0.76 -13.53
N LYS A 67 -1.57 0.33 -13.14
CA LYS A 67 -1.26 -1.09 -12.98
C LYS A 67 -2.10 -1.71 -11.87
N PHE A 68 -2.27 -1.02 -10.73
CA PHE A 68 -3.07 -1.52 -9.63
C PHE A 68 -4.52 -1.76 -10.05
N ILE A 69 -5.16 -0.75 -10.62
CA ILE A 69 -6.57 -0.83 -11.03
C ILE A 69 -6.74 -1.96 -12.04
N MET A 70 -5.95 -1.98 -13.12
CA MET A 70 -6.07 -3.02 -14.15
C MET A 70 -5.82 -4.43 -13.61
N SER A 71 -4.90 -4.60 -12.65
CA SER A 71 -4.62 -5.92 -12.07
C SER A 71 -5.78 -6.43 -11.22
N ILE A 72 -6.38 -5.55 -10.41
CA ILE A 72 -7.56 -5.90 -9.62
C ILE A 72 -8.74 -6.21 -10.54
N ARG A 73 -8.98 -5.39 -11.57
CA ARG A 73 -10.04 -5.62 -12.57
C ARG A 73 -9.90 -6.98 -13.24
N ASN A 74 -8.70 -7.30 -13.77
CA ASN A 74 -8.45 -8.57 -14.43
C ASN A 74 -8.67 -9.74 -13.49
N TRP A 75 -8.14 -9.68 -12.27
CA TRP A 75 -8.32 -10.75 -11.28
C TRP A 75 -9.79 -10.94 -10.92
N LEU A 76 -10.55 -9.86 -10.72
CA LEU A 76 -11.98 -9.93 -10.42
C LEU A 76 -12.78 -10.55 -11.58
N PHE A 77 -12.46 -10.16 -12.82
CA PHE A 77 -13.10 -10.72 -14.00
C PHE A 77 -12.79 -12.20 -14.19
N GLU A 78 -11.52 -12.60 -14.06
CA GLU A 78 -11.09 -14.00 -14.23
C GLU A 78 -11.70 -14.93 -13.17
N ASN A 79 -11.87 -14.45 -11.93
CA ASN A 79 -12.35 -15.28 -10.82
C ASN A 79 -13.87 -15.23 -10.62
N PHE A 80 -14.52 -14.09 -10.91
CA PHE A 80 -15.93 -13.87 -10.59
C PHE A 80 -16.78 -13.39 -11.77
N GLY A 81 -16.17 -13.13 -12.94
CA GLY A 81 -16.86 -12.68 -14.15
C GLY A 81 -17.31 -11.21 -14.13
N ASP A 82 -16.94 -10.45 -13.10
CA ASP A 82 -17.30 -9.04 -12.95
C ASP A 82 -16.07 -8.25 -12.46
N GLU A 83 -15.52 -7.43 -13.35
CA GLU A 83 -14.37 -6.59 -13.04
C GLU A 83 -14.70 -5.47 -12.02
N ARG A 84 -15.98 -5.16 -11.81
CA ARG A 84 -16.48 -4.02 -11.01
C ARG A 84 -16.95 -4.35 -9.61
N LEU A 85 -16.68 -5.57 -9.13
CA LEU A 85 -17.02 -5.98 -7.76
C LEU A 85 -16.39 -5.11 -6.67
N ILE A 86 -15.19 -4.60 -6.92
CA ILE A 86 -14.54 -3.62 -6.04
C ILE A 86 -14.67 -2.25 -6.69
N HIS A 87 -15.31 -1.33 -5.98
CA HIS A 87 -15.44 0.06 -6.38
C HIS A 87 -14.14 0.82 -6.09
N ILE A 88 -13.52 1.37 -7.12
CA ILE A 88 -12.22 2.02 -7.02
C ILE A 88 -12.34 3.53 -7.24
N VAL A 89 -11.88 4.28 -6.25
CA VAL A 89 -11.83 5.75 -6.24
C VAL A 89 -10.40 6.20 -6.46
N ALA A 90 -10.12 6.90 -7.56
CA ALA A 90 -8.82 7.51 -7.80
C ALA A 90 -8.76 8.93 -7.22
N MET A 91 -7.68 9.27 -6.52
CA MET A 91 -7.34 10.68 -6.30
C MET A 91 -6.84 11.28 -7.62
N ALA A 92 -7.23 12.52 -7.94
CA ALA A 92 -6.85 13.18 -9.18
C ALA A 92 -6.46 14.64 -8.94
N THR A 93 -5.26 15.05 -9.34
CA THR A 93 -4.91 16.47 -9.36
C THR A 93 -5.42 17.13 -10.65
N PRO A 94 -5.52 18.48 -10.70
CA PRO A 94 -5.83 19.21 -11.93
C PRO A 94 -4.89 18.85 -13.09
N GLU A 95 -3.62 18.57 -12.81
CA GLU A 95 -2.63 18.16 -13.79
C GLU A 95 -2.93 16.77 -14.36
N ASP A 96 -3.26 15.79 -13.52
CA ASP A 96 -3.64 14.43 -13.95
C ASP A 96 -4.93 14.44 -14.78
N MET A 97 -5.92 15.26 -14.38
CA MET A 97 -7.16 15.42 -15.13
C MET A 97 -6.92 16.08 -16.49
N LYS A 98 -6.11 17.14 -16.54
CA LYS A 98 -5.74 17.82 -17.79
C LYS A 98 -4.94 16.91 -18.73
N ALA A 99 -4.13 16.01 -18.18
CA ALA A 99 -3.35 15.04 -18.95
C ALA A 99 -4.16 13.83 -19.42
N HIS A 100 -5.43 13.70 -19.02
CA HIS A 100 -6.24 12.49 -19.25
C HIS A 100 -5.53 11.22 -18.77
N ALA A 101 -5.03 11.24 -17.53
CA ALA A 101 -4.29 10.13 -16.97
C ALA A 101 -5.11 8.82 -17.02
N ALA A 102 -4.51 7.76 -17.57
CA ALA A 102 -5.18 6.47 -17.81
C ALA A 102 -5.82 5.85 -16.55
N ALA A 103 -5.24 6.09 -15.37
CA ALA A 103 -5.81 5.65 -14.10
C ALA A 103 -7.21 6.21 -13.84
N LEU A 104 -7.51 7.44 -14.28
CA LEU A 104 -8.82 8.09 -14.12
C LEU A 104 -9.88 7.49 -15.05
N ASP A 105 -9.45 6.87 -16.15
CA ASP A 105 -10.33 6.13 -17.04
C ASP A 105 -10.59 4.70 -16.57
N ALA A 106 -9.61 4.08 -15.90
CA ALA A 106 -9.74 2.76 -15.33
C ALA A 106 -10.53 2.72 -14.01
N ALA A 107 -10.49 3.80 -13.22
CA ALA A 107 -11.24 3.93 -11.97
C ALA A 107 -12.75 4.06 -12.20
N ASP A 108 -13.57 3.69 -11.20
CA ASP A 108 -15.02 3.90 -11.28
C ASP A 108 -15.38 5.38 -11.14
N VAL A 109 -14.70 6.05 -10.21
CA VAL A 109 -14.83 7.48 -9.95
C VAL A 109 -13.47 8.04 -9.59
N TYR A 110 -13.32 9.35 -9.75
CA TYR A 110 -12.18 10.08 -9.24
C TYR A 110 -12.61 11.27 -8.40
N TYR A 111 -11.76 11.67 -7.47
CA TYR A 111 -11.96 12.82 -6.60
C TYR A 111 -10.84 13.83 -6.78
N GLU A 112 -11.22 15.08 -7.07
CA GLU A 112 -10.27 16.17 -7.25
C GLU A 112 -9.58 16.52 -5.92
N VAL A 113 -8.25 16.46 -5.93
CA VAL A 113 -7.36 16.84 -4.83
C VAL A 113 -6.47 18.02 -5.25
N PRO A 114 -5.84 18.74 -4.31
CA PRO A 114 -5.03 19.91 -4.66
C PRO A 114 -3.91 19.59 -5.65
N GLY A 115 -3.65 20.50 -6.60
CA GLY A 115 -2.54 20.38 -7.55
C GLY A 115 -1.16 20.73 -6.97
N GLY A 116 -0.18 20.82 -7.86
CA GLY A 116 1.20 21.16 -7.51
C GLY A 116 1.98 20.00 -6.87
N PRO A 117 3.01 20.31 -6.06
CA PRO A 117 3.90 19.31 -5.46
C PRO A 117 3.17 18.23 -4.67
N ASN A 118 3.75 17.02 -4.62
CA ASN A 118 3.08 15.84 -4.08
C ASN A 118 2.66 15.95 -2.60
N PHE A 119 3.35 16.77 -1.79
CA PHE A 119 3.02 17.02 -0.39
C PHE A 119 1.67 17.75 -0.20
N ASN A 120 1.08 18.27 -1.28
CA ASN A 120 -0.28 18.82 -1.27
C ASN A 120 -1.37 17.77 -1.55
N ASN A 121 -1.01 16.60 -2.09
CA ASN A 121 -1.94 15.61 -2.61
C ASN A 121 -1.58 14.17 -2.21
N TYR A 122 -0.93 13.41 -3.09
CA TYR A 122 -0.66 11.98 -2.95
C TYR A 122 0.30 11.65 -1.80
N ALA A 123 1.15 12.60 -1.38
CA ALA A 123 2.01 12.44 -0.20
C ALA A 123 1.40 13.07 1.07
N ASN A 124 0.20 13.64 0.99
CA ASN A 124 -0.46 14.30 2.11
C ASN A 124 -1.42 13.33 2.82
N VAL A 125 -0.98 12.81 3.96
CA VAL A 125 -1.77 11.86 4.77
C VAL A 125 -3.15 12.43 5.10
N SER A 126 -3.25 13.70 5.50
CA SER A 126 -4.54 14.31 5.85
C SER A 126 -5.53 14.36 4.67
N VAL A 127 -5.04 14.64 3.46
CA VAL A 127 -5.87 14.63 2.25
C VAL A 127 -6.32 13.21 1.93
N ILE A 128 -5.42 12.22 1.98
CA ILE A 128 -5.75 10.81 1.73
C ILE A 128 -6.82 10.32 2.70
N ILE A 129 -6.66 10.61 3.99
CA ILE A 129 -7.62 10.26 5.03
C ILE A 129 -8.97 10.91 4.78
N SER A 130 -8.99 12.19 4.40
CA SER A 130 -10.24 12.90 4.08
C SER A 130 -10.99 12.26 2.91
N VAL A 131 -10.27 11.83 1.88
CA VAL A 131 -10.86 11.12 0.72
C VAL A 131 -11.36 9.74 1.16
N ALA A 132 -10.56 8.99 1.92
CA ALA A 132 -10.96 7.67 2.43
C ALA A 132 -12.24 7.73 3.27
N GLN A 133 -12.40 8.75 4.11
CA GLN A 133 -13.63 8.98 4.87
C GLN A 133 -14.81 9.33 3.98
N LEU A 134 -14.61 10.26 3.03
CA LEU A 134 -15.68 10.74 2.15
C LEU A 134 -16.32 9.62 1.34
N PHE A 135 -15.53 8.64 0.90
CA PHE A 135 -16.00 7.50 0.13
C PHE A 135 -16.25 6.25 1.00
N GLU A 136 -16.10 6.38 2.32
CA GLU A 136 -16.14 5.30 3.32
C GLU A 136 -15.35 4.06 2.82
N ALA A 137 -14.11 4.30 2.43
CA ALA A 137 -13.26 3.28 1.86
C ALA A 137 -13.03 2.12 2.84
N ASP A 138 -13.13 0.88 2.35
CA ASP A 138 -12.74 -0.28 3.13
C ASP A 138 -11.22 -0.37 3.23
N ALA A 139 -10.53 0.11 2.18
CA ALA A 139 -9.08 0.08 2.11
C ALA A 139 -8.47 1.26 1.32
N VAL A 140 -7.19 1.53 1.55
CA VAL A 140 -6.38 2.50 0.81
C VAL A 140 -5.14 1.81 0.25
N TRP A 141 -4.84 2.07 -1.02
CA TRP A 141 -3.62 1.60 -1.67
C TRP A 141 -2.73 2.78 -2.08
N PRO A 142 -1.51 2.90 -1.53
CA PRO A 142 -0.60 3.99 -1.87
C PRO A 142 0.41 3.62 -2.97
N GLY A 143 0.56 2.34 -3.34
CA GLY A 143 1.57 1.90 -4.30
C GLY A 143 3.00 2.17 -3.87
N TRP A 144 3.79 2.82 -4.73
CA TRP A 144 5.16 3.25 -4.46
C TRP A 144 5.32 4.76 -4.65
N GLY A 145 6.33 5.34 -3.99
CA GLY A 145 6.49 6.79 -3.90
C GLY A 145 5.39 7.45 -3.04
N HIS A 146 5.37 8.78 -3.01
CA HIS A 146 4.38 9.54 -2.23
C HIS A 146 4.31 9.10 -0.76
N ALA A 147 3.11 8.79 -0.23
CA ALA A 147 2.91 8.34 1.14
C ALA A 147 3.06 6.82 1.34
N SER A 148 3.57 6.06 0.36
CA SER A 148 3.73 4.60 0.47
C SER A 148 4.66 4.15 1.59
N GLU A 149 5.64 4.98 1.95
CA GLU A 149 6.62 4.73 3.01
C GLU A 149 6.40 5.67 4.22
N ALA A 150 5.24 6.35 4.29
CA ALA A 150 4.92 7.26 5.40
C ALA A 150 4.22 6.49 6.53
N PRO A 151 4.87 6.21 7.69
CA PRO A 151 4.31 5.36 8.74
C PRO A 151 3.02 5.91 9.36
N ALA A 152 2.84 7.23 9.32
CA ALA A 152 1.63 7.89 9.78
C ALA A 152 0.38 7.48 8.99
N LEU A 153 0.50 7.06 7.73
CA LEU A 153 -0.63 6.67 6.90
C LEU A 153 -1.28 5.36 7.37
N PRO A 154 -0.58 4.20 7.45
CA PRO A 154 -1.18 2.97 7.95
C PRO A 154 -1.73 3.11 9.37
N ARG A 155 -1.03 3.83 10.26
CA ARG A 155 -1.49 4.09 11.62
C ARG A 155 -2.84 4.79 11.65
N THR A 156 -2.96 5.91 10.94
CA THR A 156 -4.21 6.71 10.96
C THR A 156 -5.37 5.95 10.31
N LEU A 157 -5.09 5.15 9.27
CA LEU A 157 -6.10 4.30 8.63
C LEU A 157 -6.60 3.20 9.57
N GLU A 158 -5.69 2.55 10.31
CA GLU A 158 -6.02 1.51 11.27
C GLU A 158 -6.89 2.04 12.42
N GLU A 159 -6.57 3.22 12.96
CA GLU A 159 -7.39 3.91 13.98
C GLU A 159 -8.84 4.17 13.50
N MET A 160 -9.06 4.23 12.18
CA MET A 160 -10.36 4.43 11.56
C MET A 160 -11.01 3.14 11.04
N GLY A 161 -10.37 1.98 11.23
CA GLY A 161 -10.84 0.70 10.70
C GLY A 161 -10.73 0.56 9.17
N ILE A 162 -9.95 1.43 8.51
CA ILE A 162 -9.67 1.37 7.07
C ILE A 162 -8.39 0.56 6.87
N THR A 163 -8.42 -0.40 5.95
CA THR A 163 -7.29 -1.29 5.72
C THR A 163 -6.23 -0.61 4.85
N PHE A 164 -5.01 -0.49 5.35
CA PHE A 164 -3.88 -0.13 4.51
C PHE A 164 -3.42 -1.34 3.70
N ILE A 165 -3.43 -1.25 2.37
CA ILE A 165 -2.95 -2.32 1.49
C ILE A 165 -1.43 -2.22 1.39
N GLY A 166 -0.75 -2.72 2.42
CA GLY A 166 0.69 -2.69 2.60
C GLY A 166 1.09 -3.14 4.00
N PRO A 167 2.36 -2.96 4.40
CA PRO A 167 2.81 -3.27 5.76
C PRO A 167 2.17 -2.32 6.79
N ASN A 168 2.01 -2.80 8.03
CA ASN A 168 1.61 -1.94 9.15
C ASN A 168 2.73 -0.94 9.53
N GLU A 169 2.39 0.05 10.38
CA GLU A 169 3.33 1.10 10.83
C GLU A 169 4.63 0.50 11.38
N THR A 170 4.52 -0.50 12.26
CA THR A 170 5.65 -1.16 12.90
C THR A 170 6.59 -1.79 11.88
N SER A 171 6.07 -2.57 10.94
CA SER A 171 6.87 -3.21 9.88
C SER A 171 7.51 -2.17 8.96
N MET A 172 6.75 -1.12 8.62
CA MET A 172 7.23 -0.04 7.76
C MET A 172 8.41 0.71 8.41
N PHE A 173 8.34 0.99 9.71
CA PHE A 173 9.42 1.60 10.44
C PHE A 173 10.63 0.67 10.57
N LEU A 174 10.41 -0.55 11.08
CA LEU A 174 11.49 -1.49 11.39
C LEU A 174 12.28 -1.93 10.17
N LEU A 175 11.65 -2.01 8.99
CA LEU A 175 12.31 -2.44 7.76
C LEU A 175 12.67 -1.27 6.82
N GLY A 176 12.11 -0.08 7.05
CA GLY A 176 12.44 1.14 6.30
C GLY A 176 13.75 1.79 6.74
N ASP A 177 14.05 1.77 8.04
CA ASP A 177 15.34 2.27 8.54
C ASP A 177 16.47 1.27 8.28
N LYS A 178 17.56 1.74 7.66
CA LYS A 178 18.68 0.87 7.26
C LYS A 178 19.36 0.18 8.44
N ILE A 179 19.42 0.82 9.61
CA ILE A 179 20.03 0.28 10.82
C ILE A 179 19.10 -0.78 11.40
N ALA A 180 17.83 -0.44 11.66
CA ALA A 180 16.86 -1.36 12.24
C ALA A 180 16.66 -2.61 11.36
N SER A 181 16.52 -2.40 10.05
CA SER A 181 16.34 -3.48 9.07
C SER A 181 17.55 -4.42 9.03
N THR A 182 18.77 -3.88 9.08
CA THR A 182 19.99 -4.70 9.07
C THR A 182 20.15 -5.50 10.37
N ILE A 183 19.81 -4.92 11.53
CA ILE A 183 19.80 -5.64 12.83
C ILE A 183 18.83 -6.83 12.77
N ILE A 184 17.62 -6.62 12.25
CA ILE A 184 16.62 -7.69 12.11
C ILE A 184 17.12 -8.79 11.16
N ALA A 185 17.69 -8.40 10.01
CA ALA A 185 18.22 -9.33 9.03
C ALA A 185 19.31 -10.24 9.62
N GLN A 186 20.32 -9.66 10.30
CA GLN A 186 21.38 -10.47 10.92
C GLN A 186 20.87 -11.34 12.06
N SER A 187 19.87 -10.87 12.83
CA SER A 187 19.22 -11.64 13.90
C SER A 187 18.48 -12.86 13.35
N ALA A 188 17.98 -12.76 12.11
CA ALA A 188 17.39 -13.86 11.36
C ALA A 188 18.42 -14.74 10.63
N GLY A 189 19.73 -14.51 10.84
CA GLY A 189 20.80 -15.25 10.20
C GLY A 189 21.04 -14.90 8.73
N VAL A 190 20.50 -13.77 8.24
CA VAL A 190 20.75 -13.28 6.89
C VAL A 190 22.13 -12.60 6.86
N PRO A 191 23.05 -13.02 5.97
CA PRO A 191 24.36 -12.37 5.85
C PRO A 191 24.23 -10.89 5.44
N CYS A 192 24.79 -9.99 6.24
CA CYS A 192 24.84 -8.56 5.97
C CYS A 192 26.28 -8.12 5.63
N ILE A 193 26.41 -7.05 4.84
CA ILE A 193 27.71 -6.41 4.57
C ILE A 193 28.26 -5.86 5.90
N SER A 194 29.58 -5.94 6.11
CA SER A 194 30.25 -5.36 7.28
C SER A 194 29.90 -3.88 7.46
N TRP A 195 29.46 -3.51 8.65
CA TRP A 195 28.95 -2.18 8.96
C TRP A 195 29.19 -1.82 10.44
N SER A 196 28.79 -0.62 10.86
CA SER A 196 28.97 -0.15 12.24
C SER A 196 28.30 -1.07 13.27
N GLY A 197 27.14 -1.64 12.94
CA GLY A 197 26.34 -2.52 13.81
C GLY A 197 26.58 -4.02 13.64
N SER A 198 27.62 -4.46 12.94
CA SER A 198 27.92 -5.89 12.79
C SER A 198 27.99 -6.60 14.16
N GLY A 199 27.12 -7.61 14.36
CA GLY A 199 27.01 -8.36 15.63
C GLY A 199 26.01 -7.78 16.65
N VAL A 200 25.32 -6.70 16.31
CA VAL A 200 24.17 -6.18 17.08
C VAL A 200 22.90 -6.92 16.70
N ASP A 201 22.41 -7.80 17.56
CA ASP A 201 21.20 -8.59 17.32
C ASP A 201 20.03 -8.13 18.20
N VAL A 202 18.81 -8.46 17.75
CA VAL A 202 17.55 -8.27 18.48
C VAL A 202 16.88 -9.63 18.71
N VAL A 203 16.25 -9.79 19.87
CA VAL A 203 15.52 -11.00 20.22
C VAL A 203 14.10 -10.91 19.68
N ALA A 204 13.70 -11.89 18.88
CA ALA A 204 12.32 -12.04 18.44
C ALA A 204 11.43 -12.60 19.56
N ASP A 205 10.13 -12.34 19.49
CA ASP A 205 9.15 -12.93 20.39
C ASP A 205 8.99 -14.45 20.17
N ALA A 206 8.10 -15.08 20.95
CA ALA A 206 7.85 -16.52 20.87
C ALA A 206 7.35 -16.99 19.49
N ASP A 207 6.75 -16.09 18.71
CA ASP A 207 6.26 -16.34 17.35
C ASP A 207 7.32 -16.00 16.28
N GLY A 208 8.54 -15.61 16.69
CA GLY A 208 9.62 -15.21 15.79
C GLY A 208 9.43 -13.81 15.19
N LYS A 209 8.59 -12.96 15.77
CA LYS A 209 8.35 -11.60 15.30
C LYS A 209 9.15 -10.58 16.10
N VAL A 210 9.62 -9.55 15.41
CA VAL A 210 10.19 -8.35 16.03
C VAL A 210 9.14 -7.25 15.91
N THR A 211 8.56 -6.87 17.04
CA THR A 211 7.49 -5.84 17.09
C THR A 211 7.99 -4.48 17.55
N SER A 212 9.23 -4.40 18.03
CA SER A 212 9.87 -3.15 18.43
C SER A 212 11.39 -3.30 18.44
N MET A 213 12.08 -2.17 18.40
CA MET A 213 13.54 -2.09 18.56
C MET A 213 13.83 -1.30 19.83
N ASP A 214 14.67 -1.84 20.70
CA ASP A 214 15.14 -1.13 21.89
C ASP A 214 16.13 -0.01 21.48
N ASP A 215 15.92 1.20 21.98
CA ASP A 215 16.76 2.37 21.66
C ASP A 215 18.24 2.15 21.99
N ALA A 216 18.55 1.39 23.03
CA ALA A 216 19.92 1.05 23.40
C ALA A 216 20.53 0.02 22.44
N VAL A 217 19.74 -0.89 21.87
CA VAL A 217 20.19 -1.81 20.82
C VAL A 217 20.45 -1.03 19.53
N PHE A 218 19.50 -0.18 19.13
CA PHE A 218 19.64 0.68 17.95
C PHE A 218 20.86 1.61 18.07
N ALA A 219 21.04 2.27 19.22
CA ALA A 219 22.13 3.21 19.46
C ALA A 219 23.52 2.56 19.40
N LYS A 220 23.66 1.25 19.67
CA LYS A 220 24.94 0.53 19.53
C LYS A 220 25.41 0.43 18.08
N ALA A 221 24.49 0.48 17.12
CA ALA A 221 24.79 0.41 15.70
C ALA A 221 24.97 1.80 15.06
N CYS A 222 24.60 2.87 15.76
CA CYS A 222 24.75 4.26 15.31
C CYS A 222 26.18 4.77 15.53
N VAL A 223 26.60 5.67 14.64
CA VAL A 223 27.84 6.45 14.76
C VAL A 223 27.45 7.90 14.98
N LYS A 224 27.91 8.49 16.08
CA LYS A 224 27.51 9.83 16.55
C LYS A 224 28.60 10.88 16.38
N THR A 225 29.86 10.46 16.31
CA THR A 225 31.02 11.35 16.21
C THR A 225 31.91 11.00 15.03
N ALA A 226 32.77 11.94 14.61
CA ALA A 226 33.70 11.71 13.52
C ALA A 226 34.79 10.71 13.93
N GLU A 227 35.18 10.71 15.20
CA GLU A 227 36.15 9.80 15.79
C GLU A 227 35.63 8.36 15.74
N GLU A 228 34.39 8.12 16.16
CA GLU A 228 33.72 6.81 16.02
C GLU A 228 33.65 6.36 14.56
N ALA A 229 33.41 7.29 13.63
CA ALA A 229 33.36 6.98 12.21
C ALA A 229 34.72 6.48 11.68
N ILE A 230 35.82 7.05 12.15
CA ILE A 230 37.18 6.63 11.79
C ILE A 230 37.46 5.23 12.36
N GLU A 231 37.14 4.98 13.64
CA GLU A 231 37.33 3.66 14.27
C GLU A 231 36.55 2.56 13.55
N VAL A 232 35.29 2.85 13.18
CA VAL A 232 34.47 1.92 12.39
C VAL A 232 35.07 1.72 11.00
N ALA A 233 35.59 2.76 10.35
CA ALA A 233 36.18 2.67 9.02
C ALA A 233 37.44 1.80 9.01
N GLU A 234 38.29 1.93 10.03
CA GLU A 234 39.49 1.09 10.19
C GLU A 234 39.12 -0.37 10.46
N ARG A 235 38.06 -0.63 11.24
CA ARG A 235 37.56 -1.98 11.52
C ARG A 235 36.93 -2.65 10.30
N VAL A 236 36.11 -1.91 9.55
CA VAL A 236 35.38 -2.42 8.37
C VAL A 236 36.30 -2.53 7.14
N GLY A 237 37.26 -1.60 7.01
CA GLY A 237 38.16 -1.49 5.87
C GLY A 237 37.63 -0.52 4.80
N TYR A 238 38.53 0.29 4.25
CA TYR A 238 38.22 1.23 3.17
C TYR A 238 38.09 0.53 1.80
N PRO A 239 37.26 1.05 0.88
CA PRO A 239 36.43 2.27 0.99
C PRO A 239 35.14 2.06 1.80
N ILE A 240 34.68 3.12 2.49
CA ILE A 240 33.45 3.10 3.29
C ILE A 240 32.35 4.00 2.74
N MET A 241 31.13 3.80 3.24
CA MET A 241 29.95 4.59 2.91
C MET A 241 29.33 5.17 4.19
N ILE A 242 29.24 6.50 4.27
CA ILE A 242 28.54 7.19 5.36
C ILE A 242 27.11 7.44 4.90
N LYS A 243 26.12 6.96 5.67
CA LYS A 243 24.70 7.07 5.36
C LYS A 243 23.94 7.58 6.57
N ALA A 244 23.10 8.59 6.38
CA ALA A 244 22.02 8.86 7.34
C ALA A 244 21.00 7.71 7.27
N SER A 245 20.58 7.21 8.42
CA SER A 245 19.69 6.04 8.49
C SER A 245 18.32 6.36 7.87
N GLU A 246 17.79 7.54 8.18
CA GLU A 246 16.52 8.11 7.69
C GLU A 246 16.63 8.78 6.29
N GLY A 247 17.78 8.72 5.62
CA GLY A 247 17.94 9.29 4.28
C GLY A 247 17.20 8.46 3.23
N GLY A 248 16.07 8.95 2.72
CA GLY A 248 15.35 8.37 1.57
C GLY A 248 15.93 8.84 0.24
N GLY A 249 16.31 7.90 -0.64
CA GLY A 249 16.93 8.18 -1.94
C GLY A 249 17.51 6.95 -2.63
#